data_AF-A0A7V3U3U6-F1
#
_entry.id   AF-A0A7V3U3U6-F1
#
_cell.length_a   1.000
_cell.length_b   1.000
_cell.length_c   1.000
_cell.angle_alpha   90.00
_cell.angle_beta   90.00
_cell.angle_gamma   90.00
#
_symmetry.space_group_name_H-M   'P 1'
#
loop_
_entity.id
_entity.type
_entity.pdbx_description
1 polymer ?
#
loop_
_entity_poly.entity_id
_entity_poly.type
_entity_poly.pdbx_seq_one_letter_code
_entity_poly.pdbx_strand_id
1 'polypeptide(L)'
;KILKRLIETVTLARKKKYWLKRLDKAGVPCAAIQNVAEAMSDPQIIARNMVVELAAPDGGKPFLAAGNPIKISDMDDTLKDARAPTLDGDRQAVLDWLDEGE
;
A
#
# COMPACT_ATOMS: atom_id res chain seq x y z
N LYS A 1 -11.23 35.26 -1.30
CA LYS A 1 -10.88 34.03 -0.54
C LYS A 1 -10.73 34.33 0.96
N ILE A 2 -11.79 34.78 1.65
CA ILE A 2 -11.73 35.09 3.10
C ILE A 2 -11.95 33.82 3.93
N LEU A 3 -12.97 33.02 3.59
CA LEU A 3 -13.31 31.79 4.30
C LEU A 3 -12.12 30.82 4.42
N LYS A 4 -11.41 30.56 3.31
CA LYS A 4 -10.19 29.72 3.30
C LYS A 4 -9.18 30.19 4.35
N ARG A 5 -8.86 31.49 4.38
CA ARG A 5 -7.89 32.06 5.32
C ARG A 5 -8.34 31.87 6.76
N LEU A 6 -9.63 32.07 7.06
CA LEU A 6 -10.17 31.85 8.40
C LEU A 6 -10.04 30.39 8.85
N ILE A 7 -10.35 29.44 7.96
CA ILE A 7 -10.20 28.01 8.25
C ILE A 7 -8.73 27.66 8.52
N GLU A 8 -7.80 28.14 7.69
CA GLU A 8 -6.37 27.91 7.87
C GLU A 8 -5.87 28.49 9.19
N THR A 9 -6.24 29.74 9.51
CA THR A 9 -5.86 30.37 10.79
C THR A 9 -6.34 29.56 11.99
N VAL A 10 -7.60 29.08 11.97
CA VAL A 10 -8.14 28.29 13.08
C VAL A 10 -7.48 26.92 13.16
N THR A 11 -7.29 26.24 12.03
CA THR A 11 -6.75 24.88 12.01
C THR A 11 -5.27 24.82 12.43
N LEU A 12 -4.51 25.90 12.23
CA LEU A 12 -3.14 26.03 12.74
C LEU A 12 -3.03 26.06 14.27
N ALA A 13 -4.09 26.43 15.00
CA ALA A 13 -4.01 26.62 16.45
C ALA A 13 -3.91 25.32 17.27
N ARG A 14 -4.19 24.15 16.68
CA ARG A 14 -4.16 22.84 17.39
C ARG A 14 -3.64 21.74 16.47
N LYS A 15 -3.08 20.67 17.04
CA LYS A 15 -2.54 19.51 16.31
C LYS A 15 -3.63 18.75 15.54
N LYS A 16 -3.25 18.04 14.45
CA LYS A 16 -4.15 17.23 13.60
C LYS A 16 -5.14 16.36 14.39
N LYS A 17 -4.66 15.66 15.44
CA LYS A 17 -5.50 14.78 16.30
C LYS A 17 -6.67 15.49 16.97
N TYR A 18 -6.50 16.75 17.38
CA TYR A 18 -7.58 17.52 18.00
C TYR A 18 -8.69 17.81 16.99
N TRP A 19 -8.32 18.26 15.80
CA TRP A 19 -9.29 18.61 14.75
C TRP A 19 -10.00 17.39 14.21
N LEU A 20 -9.31 16.28 13.97
CA LEU A 20 -9.93 15.03 13.53
C LEU A 20 -11.04 14.59 14.49
N LYS A 21 -10.78 14.56 15.79
CA LYS A 21 -11.81 14.22 16.80
C LYS A 21 -13.00 15.18 16.79
N ARG A 22 -12.75 16.48 16.59
CA ARG A 22 -13.79 17.51 16.62
C ARG A 22 -14.65 17.49 15.35
N LEU A 23 -14.03 17.32 14.19
CA LEU A 23 -14.68 17.27 12.89
C LEU A 23 -15.48 15.98 12.71
N ASP A 24 -14.93 14.84 13.15
CA ASP A 24 -15.63 13.56 13.18
C ASP A 24 -16.90 13.62 14.02
N LYS A 25 -16.83 14.19 15.24
CA LYS A 25 -18.01 14.44 16.09
C LYS A 25 -19.06 15.34 15.43
N ALA A 26 -18.64 16.22 14.51
CA ALA A 26 -19.52 17.10 13.76
C ALA A 26 -20.04 16.48 12.45
N GLY A 27 -19.69 15.22 12.14
CA GLY A 27 -20.06 14.55 10.91
C GLY A 27 -19.34 15.08 9.66
N VAL A 28 -18.23 15.80 9.84
CA VAL A 28 -17.45 16.35 8.73
C VAL A 28 -16.43 15.31 8.27
N PRO A 29 -16.50 14.83 7.01
CA PRO A 29 -15.54 13.85 6.50
C PRO A 29 -14.16 14.50 6.38
N CYS A 30 -13.21 13.98 7.13
CA CYS A 30 -11.83 14.44 7.12
C CYS A 30 -10.87 13.31 7.48
N ALA A 31 -9.62 13.42 7.05
CA ALA A 31 -8.57 12.44 7.33
C ALA A 31 -7.25 13.14 7.64
N ALA A 32 -6.37 12.45 8.34
CA ALA A 32 -5.00 12.92 8.55
C ALA A 32 -4.22 12.83 7.23
N ILE A 33 -3.38 13.82 6.96
CA ILE A 33 -2.26 13.62 6.03
C ILE A 33 -1.23 12.76 6.78
N GLN A 34 -1.04 11.55 6.29
CA GLN A 34 -0.08 10.58 6.83
C GLN A 34 1.26 10.70 6.10
N ASN A 35 2.37 10.48 6.80
CA ASN A 35 3.65 10.20 6.15
C ASN A 35 3.75 8.71 5.75
N VAL A 36 4.82 8.34 5.04
CA VAL A 36 5.01 6.96 4.53
C VAL A 36 5.00 5.93 5.67
N ALA A 37 5.71 6.18 6.77
CA ALA A 37 5.76 5.25 7.89
C ALA A 37 4.41 5.11 8.61
N GLU A 38 3.67 6.22 8.76
CA GLU A 38 2.30 6.21 9.29
C GLU A 38 1.37 5.40 8.38
N ALA A 39 1.48 5.55 7.06
CA ALA A 39 0.65 4.83 6.09
C ALA A 39 0.94 3.33 6.05
N MET A 40 2.22 2.94 6.08
CA MET A 40 2.63 1.52 6.07
C MET A 40 2.25 0.79 7.37
N SER A 41 1.99 1.53 8.46
CA SER A 41 1.57 0.96 9.75
C SER A 41 0.08 1.17 10.06
N ASP A 42 -0.69 1.74 9.11
CA ASP A 42 -2.11 2.00 9.32
C ASP A 42 -2.88 0.67 9.49
N PRO A 43 -3.73 0.52 10.53
CA PRO A 43 -4.48 -0.71 10.77
C PRO A 43 -5.31 -1.17 9.56
N GLN A 44 -5.87 -0.22 8.79
CA GLN A 44 -6.68 -0.55 7.62
C GLN A 44 -5.81 -1.06 6.45
N ILE A 45 -4.59 -0.54 6.30
CA ILE A 45 -3.63 -1.00 5.30
C ILE A 45 -3.15 -2.42 5.62
N ILE A 46 -2.82 -2.68 6.89
CA ILE A 46 -2.40 -4.01 7.36
C ILE A 46 -3.53 -5.02 7.22
N ALA A 47 -4.75 -4.69 7.70
CA ALA A 47 -5.90 -5.58 7.62
C ALA A 47 -6.31 -5.93 6.17
N ARG A 48 -5.89 -5.12 5.21
CA ARG A 48 -6.14 -5.31 3.78
C ARG A 48 -4.98 -5.95 3.03
N ASN A 49 -3.95 -6.46 3.71
CA ASN A 49 -2.80 -7.08 3.06
C ASN A 49 -2.17 -6.16 1.98
N MET A 50 -2.06 -4.86 2.28
CA MET A 50 -1.54 -3.85 1.37
C MET A 50 -0.04 -3.59 1.54
N VAL A 51 0.58 -4.18 2.56
CA VAL A 51 2.03 -4.18 2.78
C VAL A 51 2.45 -5.64 2.86
N VAL A 52 3.12 -6.11 1.82
CA VAL A 52 3.53 -7.50 1.67
C VAL A 52 5.06 -7.61 1.74
N GLU A 53 5.55 -8.68 2.33
CA GLU A 53 6.98 -9.00 2.34
C GLU A 53 7.29 -9.91 1.15
N LEU A 54 8.26 -9.49 0.32
CA LEU A 54 8.71 -10.23 -0.86
C LEU A 54 10.14 -10.72 -0.64
N ALA A 55 10.42 -11.94 -1.11
CA ALA A 55 11.78 -12.46 -1.13
C ALA A 55 12.62 -11.70 -2.18
N ALA A 56 13.87 -11.40 -1.84
CA ALA A 56 14.79 -10.82 -2.80
C ALA A 56 15.16 -11.86 -3.89
N PRO A 57 15.25 -11.44 -5.16
CA PRO A 57 15.53 -12.35 -6.28
C PRO A 57 16.90 -13.02 -6.20
N ASP A 58 17.86 -12.38 -5.53
CA ASP A 58 19.26 -12.81 -5.40
C ASP A 58 19.55 -13.51 -4.07
N GLY A 59 18.52 -13.89 -3.30
CA GLY A 59 18.68 -14.46 -1.96
C GLY A 59 19.10 -13.42 -0.90
N GLY A 60 19.04 -12.13 -1.23
CA GLY A 60 19.17 -11.03 -0.29
C GLY A 60 18.04 -10.97 0.75
N LYS A 61 18.04 -9.91 1.56
CA LYS A 61 17.01 -9.73 2.59
C LYS A 61 15.65 -9.48 1.95
N PRO A 62 14.56 -10.05 2.50
CA PRO A 62 13.22 -9.71 2.09
C PRO A 62 12.96 -8.20 2.18
N PHE A 63 12.07 -7.69 1.33
CA PHE A 63 11.72 -6.28 1.29
C PHE A 63 10.20 -6.10 1.23
N LEU A 64 9.73 -4.92 1.67
CA LEU A 64 8.31 -4.61 1.65
C LEU A 64 7.89 -4.03 0.30
N ALA A 65 6.76 -4.49 -0.20
CA ALA A 65 6.10 -3.98 -1.40
C ALA A 65 4.62 -3.69 -1.15
N ALA A 66 4.01 -2.97 -2.08
CA ALA A 66 2.56 -2.74 -2.06
C ALA A 66 1.83 -4.02 -2.48
N GLY A 67 0.80 -4.40 -1.71
CA GLY A 67 -0.10 -5.50 -2.05
C GLY A 67 -1.12 -5.12 -3.13
N ASN A 68 -1.93 -6.09 -3.56
CA ASN A 68 -2.96 -5.88 -4.58
C ASN A 68 -4.09 -4.95 -4.05
N PRO A 69 -4.36 -3.79 -4.68
CA PRO A 69 -5.40 -2.88 -4.21
C PRO A 69 -6.83 -3.41 -4.40
N ILE A 70 -7.03 -4.36 -5.32
CA ILE A 70 -8.34 -4.92 -5.67
C ILE A 70 -8.52 -6.25 -4.94
N LYS A 71 -9.54 -6.34 -4.09
CA LYS A 71 -9.86 -7.57 -3.34
C LYS A 71 -11.10 -8.22 -3.95
N ILE A 72 -11.01 -9.50 -4.28
CA ILE A 72 -12.09 -10.30 -4.87
C ILE A 72 -12.47 -11.37 -3.86
N SER A 73 -13.74 -11.40 -3.45
CA SER A 73 -14.22 -12.25 -2.34
C SER A 73 -13.91 -13.73 -2.51
N ASP A 74 -13.96 -14.23 -3.74
CA ASP A 74 -13.77 -15.65 -4.06
C ASP A 74 -12.34 -15.98 -4.52
N MET A 75 -11.41 -15.03 -4.46
CA MET A 75 -10.01 -15.25 -4.82
C MET A 75 -9.10 -15.00 -3.63
N ASP A 76 -8.16 -15.93 -3.43
CA ASP A 76 -7.11 -15.75 -2.45
C ASP A 76 -6.18 -14.60 -2.89
N ASP A 77 -5.87 -13.72 -1.95
CA ASP A 77 -5.03 -12.53 -2.12
C ASP A 77 -3.58 -12.81 -1.68
N THR A 78 -3.24 -14.06 -1.37
CA THR A 78 -1.86 -14.46 -1.11
C THR A 78 -1.02 -14.43 -2.38
N LEU A 79 0.13 -13.75 -2.32
CA LEU A 79 1.12 -13.79 -3.39
C LEU A 79 1.92 -15.10 -3.27
N LYS A 80 1.58 -16.08 -4.09
CA LYS A 80 2.34 -17.33 -4.22
C LYS A 80 3.60 -17.06 -5.04
N ASP A 81 4.76 -17.51 -4.56
CA ASP A 81 6.07 -17.41 -5.24
C ASP A 81 6.44 -15.99 -5.68
N ALA A 82 6.23 -15.02 -4.79
CA ALA A 82 6.29 -13.59 -5.06
C ALA A 82 7.69 -13.00 -5.30
N ARG A 83 8.70 -13.83 -5.63
CA ARG A 83 10.03 -13.33 -5.95
C ARG A 83 10.00 -12.67 -7.33
N ALA A 84 10.65 -11.52 -7.46
CA ALA A 84 10.92 -10.97 -8.78
C ALA A 84 11.79 -11.96 -9.58
N PRO A 85 11.60 -12.09 -10.90
CA PRO A 85 12.50 -12.88 -11.72
C PRO A 85 13.89 -12.24 -11.74
N THR A 86 14.93 -13.06 -11.76
CA THR A 86 16.28 -12.58 -12.06
C THR A 86 16.39 -12.23 -13.54
N LEU A 87 17.39 -11.42 -13.90
CA LEU A 87 17.71 -11.17 -15.30
C LEU A 87 17.92 -12.52 -16.01
N ASP A 88 17.13 -12.77 -17.05
CA ASP A 88 17.18 -13.99 -17.87
C ASP A 88 16.87 -15.32 -17.11
N GLY A 89 16.26 -15.23 -15.93
CA GLY A 89 16.07 -16.39 -15.03
C GLY A 89 15.21 -17.53 -15.60
N ASP A 90 14.22 -17.21 -16.42
CA ASP A 90 13.26 -18.18 -16.96
C ASP A 90 13.54 -18.57 -18.42
N ARG A 91 14.68 -18.15 -18.99
CA ARG A 91 15.00 -18.31 -20.43
C ARG A 91 14.85 -19.75 -20.92
N GLN A 92 15.45 -20.71 -20.22
CA GLN A 92 15.46 -22.10 -20.67
C GLN A 92 14.03 -22.68 -20.68
N ALA A 93 13.25 -22.41 -19.64
CA ALA A 93 11.86 -22.87 -19.56
C ALA A 93 10.99 -22.32 -20.70
N VAL A 94 11.24 -21.07 -21.13
CA VAL A 94 10.55 -20.47 -22.28
C VAL A 94 10.97 -21.12 -23.61
N LEU A 95 12.27 -21.41 -23.78
CA LEU A 95 12.76 -22.08 -24.98
C LEU A 95 12.23 -23.52 -25.08
N ASP A 96 12.28 -24.27 -23.99
CA ASP A 96 11.72 -25.63 -23.91
C ASP A 96 10.22 -25.63 -24.25
N TRP A 97 9.46 -24.66 -23.70
CA TRP A 97 8.03 -24.51 -24.00
C TRP A 97 7.74 -24.20 -25.48
N LEU A 98 8.61 -23.44 -26.15
CA LEU A 98 8.48 -23.17 -27.58
C LEU A 98 8.76 -24.43 -28.41
N ASP A 99 9.77 -25.22 -28.02
CA ASP A 99 10.15 -26.45 -28.71
C ASP A 99 9.10 -27.57 -28.53
N GLU A 100 8.36 -27.58 -27.42
CA GLU A 100 7.22 -28.50 -27.17
C GLU A 100 5.94 -28.14 -27.95
N GLY A 101 5.88 -26.94 -28.54
CA GLY A 101 4.72 -26.41 -29.27
C GLY A 101 4.70 -26.68 -30.78
N GLU A 102 5.73 -27.35 -31.32
CA GLU A 102 5.76 -27.95 -32.68
C GLU A 102 5.44 -29.46 -32.64
#